data_AF-A0A1U8N3H5-F1
#
_entry.id   AF-A0A1U8N3H5-F1
#
_cell.length_a   1.000
_cell.length_b   1.000
_cell.length_c   1.000
_cell.angle_alpha   90.00
_cell.angle_beta   90.00
_cell.angle_gamma   90.00
#
_symmetry.space_group_name_H-M   'P 1'
#
loop_
_entity.id
_entity.type
_entity.pdbx_description
1 polymer ?
#
loop_
_entity_poly.entity_id
_entity_poly.type
_entity_poly.pdbx_seq_one_letter_code
_entity_poly.pdbx_strand_id
1 'polypeptide(L)'
;MEGRLIRMDEALSKGDRMMDPLQIGIGLYIDLEPDCVYVNHSCAPNLGLTTSFDLSALMDISAGDELFFDYSTTMLEKHETMKCACRSPECRGIVDDFDTLPNDLRRRYIDMGIVPVFILHAMAEGNG
;
A
#
# COMPACT_ATOMS: atom_id res chain seq x y z
N MET A 1 6.71 5.72 8.89
CA MET A 1 6.38 4.48 9.67
C MET A 1 7.67 3.87 10.22
N GLU A 2 7.63 3.16 11.35
CA GLU A 2 8.82 2.62 12.03
C GLU A 2 8.83 1.07 12.03
N GLY A 3 10.04 0.49 12.00
CA GLY A 3 10.23 -0.95 11.96
C GLY A 3 11.62 -1.37 11.48
N ARG A 4 11.88 -2.67 11.47
CA ARG A 4 13.17 -3.24 11.04
C ARG A 4 13.18 -3.46 9.53
N LEU A 5 14.28 -3.10 8.87
CA LEU A 5 14.49 -3.46 7.46
C LEU A 5 14.67 -4.97 7.30
N ILE A 6 13.86 -5.56 6.42
CA ILE A 6 13.91 -6.99 6.08
C ILE A 6 13.97 -7.18 4.56
N ARG A 7 14.44 -8.36 4.15
CA ARG A 7 14.47 -8.78 2.76
C ARG A 7 13.21 -9.57 2.41
N MET A 8 12.97 -9.72 1.12
CA MET A 8 11.81 -10.45 0.57
C MET A 8 11.66 -11.87 1.10
N ASP A 9 12.74 -12.64 1.21
CA ASP A 9 12.73 -14.00 1.75
C ASP A 9 12.23 -14.04 3.21
N GLU A 10 12.66 -13.07 4.01
CA GLU A 10 12.19 -12.91 5.37
C GLU A 10 10.72 -12.44 5.43
N ALA A 11 10.30 -11.54 4.55
CA ALA A 11 8.90 -11.12 4.44
C ALA A 11 8.01 -12.32 4.10
N LEU A 12 8.36 -13.09 3.06
CA LEU A 12 7.62 -14.28 2.61
C LEU A 12 7.56 -15.36 3.69
N SER A 13 8.60 -15.49 4.53
CA SER A 13 8.61 -16.44 5.64
C SER A 13 7.54 -16.20 6.71
N LYS A 14 6.88 -15.02 6.69
CA LYS A 14 5.80 -14.66 7.62
C LYS A 14 4.45 -15.32 7.29
N GLY A 15 4.32 -15.99 6.13
CA GLY A 15 3.11 -16.72 5.73
C GLY A 15 1.89 -15.81 5.68
N ASP A 16 0.84 -16.11 6.44
CA ASP A 16 -0.42 -15.35 6.50
C ASP A 16 -0.24 -13.86 6.88
N ARG A 17 0.93 -13.49 7.42
CA ARG A 17 1.31 -12.11 7.78
C ARG A 17 2.25 -11.44 6.77
N MET A 18 2.38 -11.98 5.56
CA MET A 18 3.19 -11.38 4.49
C MET A 18 2.72 -9.96 4.09
N MET A 19 1.47 -9.61 4.36
CA MET A 19 0.92 -8.28 4.08
C MET A 19 1.21 -7.25 5.19
N ASP A 20 1.77 -7.66 6.34
CA ASP A 20 2.10 -6.74 7.43
C ASP A 20 3.35 -5.88 7.12
N PRO A 21 4.44 -6.43 6.53
CA PRO A 21 5.59 -5.63 6.15
C PRO A 21 5.26 -4.64 5.02
N LEU A 22 5.68 -3.39 5.17
CA LEU A 22 5.54 -2.37 4.15
C LEU A 22 6.66 -2.50 3.11
N GLN A 23 6.32 -2.73 1.85
CA GLN A 23 7.31 -2.69 0.77
C GLN A 23 7.81 -1.26 0.56
N ILE A 24 9.13 -1.09 0.53
CA ILE A 24 9.79 0.21 0.36
C ILE A 24 10.79 0.23 -0.81
N GLY A 25 10.92 -0.90 -1.51
CA GLY A 25 11.78 -1.10 -2.66
C GLY A 25 11.64 -2.52 -3.19
N ILE A 26 12.23 -2.78 -4.36
CA ILE A 26 12.28 -4.15 -4.92
C ILE A 26 13.08 -5.06 -3.98
N GLY A 27 12.42 -6.09 -3.46
CA GLY A 27 12.93 -7.04 -2.50
C GLY A 27 13.29 -6.46 -1.12
N LEU A 28 12.74 -5.27 -0.77
CA LEU A 28 13.05 -4.56 0.46
C LEU A 28 11.77 -4.09 1.17
N TYR A 29 11.67 -4.42 2.45
CA TYR A 29 10.49 -4.16 3.26
C TYR A 29 10.86 -3.59 4.63
N ILE A 30 9.90 -2.94 5.27
CA ILE A 30 9.92 -2.61 6.70
C ILE A 30 9.01 -3.59 7.42
N ASP A 31 9.57 -4.41 8.30
CA ASP A 31 8.83 -5.17 9.31
C ASP A 31 8.28 -4.20 10.35
N LEU A 32 7.05 -3.75 10.11
CA LEU A 32 6.40 -2.70 10.87
C LEU A 32 6.29 -3.07 12.35
N GLU A 33 6.52 -2.10 13.23
CA GLU A 33 6.21 -2.28 14.64
C GLU A 33 4.70 -2.51 14.84
N PRO A 34 4.25 -3.23 15.89
CA PRO A 34 2.84 -3.55 16.11
C PRO A 34 1.91 -2.32 16.09
N ASP A 35 2.39 -1.17 16.54
CA ASP A 35 1.60 0.06 16.57
C ASP A 35 1.34 0.65 15.17
N CYS A 36 2.11 0.22 14.16
CA CYS A 36 2.00 0.68 12.78
C CYS A 36 1.09 -0.22 11.90
N VAL A 37 0.64 -1.39 12.36
CA VAL A 37 -0.12 -2.36 11.54
C VAL A 37 -1.66 -2.25 11.66
N TYR A 38 -2.17 -1.16 12.25
CA TYR A 38 -3.61 -1.02 12.51
C TYR A 38 -4.39 -0.22 11.44
N VAL A 39 -3.71 0.35 10.45
CA VAL A 39 -4.39 1.14 9.40
C VAL A 39 -4.91 0.21 8.32
N ASN A 40 -6.24 0.06 8.24
CA ASN A 40 -6.89 -0.87 7.34
C ASN A 40 -6.89 -0.39 5.87
N HIS A 41 -7.18 -1.32 4.96
CA HIS A 41 -7.38 -1.01 3.55
C HIS A 41 -8.78 -0.43 3.27
N SER A 42 -8.85 0.59 2.41
CA SER A 42 -10.08 0.99 1.69
C SER A 42 -9.79 1.31 0.23
N CYS A 43 -10.72 0.92 -0.66
CA CYS A 43 -10.69 1.33 -2.08
C CYS A 43 -11.06 2.81 -2.28
N ALA A 44 -11.65 3.45 -1.26
CA ALA A 44 -11.83 4.90 -1.18
C ALA A 44 -11.13 5.40 0.09
N PRO A 45 -9.80 5.55 0.06
CA PRO A 45 -9.01 5.84 1.25
C PRO A 45 -9.13 7.32 1.68
N ASN A 46 -8.98 7.58 2.98
CA ASN A 46 -8.87 8.93 3.54
C ASN A 46 -7.41 9.31 3.86
N LEU A 47 -6.49 8.34 3.84
CA LEU A 47 -5.05 8.53 3.94
C LEU A 47 -4.34 8.06 2.66
N GLY A 48 -3.18 8.66 2.37
CA GLY A 48 -2.27 8.20 1.34
C GLY A 48 -0.86 8.10 1.86
N LEU A 49 -0.13 7.06 1.46
CA LEU A 49 1.27 6.93 1.79
C LEU A 49 2.11 7.76 0.80
N THR A 50 2.73 8.80 1.31
CA THR A 50 3.55 9.70 0.50
C THR A 50 4.82 9.00 0.00
N THR A 51 5.50 9.64 -0.95
CA THR A 51 6.82 9.21 -1.46
C THR A 51 7.90 9.03 -0.40
N SER A 52 7.71 9.60 0.80
CA SER A 52 8.63 9.50 1.94
C SER A 52 8.18 8.47 2.99
N PHE A 53 7.17 7.64 2.69
CA PHE A 53 6.61 6.62 3.59
C PHE A 53 5.93 7.18 4.85
N ASP A 54 5.38 8.39 4.72
CA ASP A 54 4.51 9.03 5.71
C ASP A 54 3.06 9.00 5.26
N LEU A 55 2.13 8.78 6.19
CA LEU A 55 0.69 8.86 5.91
C LEU A 55 0.23 10.32 5.97
N SER A 56 -0.43 10.78 4.90
CA SER A 56 -1.05 12.10 4.83
C SER A 56 -2.55 11.97 4.63
N ALA A 57 -3.31 12.87 5.26
CA ALA A 57 -4.74 13.00 5.01
C ALA A 57 -5.00 13.45 3.57
N LEU A 58 -5.99 12.83 2.92
CA LEU A 58 -6.45 13.16 1.57
C LEU A 58 -7.73 13.99 1.57
N MET A 59 -8.33 14.12 2.75
CA MET A 59 -9.56 14.85 3.03
C MET A 59 -9.60 15.21 4.52
N ASP A 60 -10.60 16.00 4.92
CA ASP A 60 -10.86 16.28 6.33
C ASP A 60 -11.24 14.98 7.06
N ILE A 61 -10.64 14.74 8.23
CA ILE A 61 -10.86 13.56 9.07
C ILE A 61 -11.36 14.02 10.43
N SER A 62 -12.51 13.51 10.85
CA SER A 62 -13.12 13.84 12.14
C SER A 62 -12.68 12.86 13.23
N ALA A 63 -12.80 13.28 14.48
CA ALA A 63 -12.56 12.40 15.62
C ALA A 63 -13.54 11.21 15.59
N GLY A 64 -12.99 10.00 15.62
CA GLY A 64 -13.77 8.76 15.55
C GLY A 64 -13.89 8.16 14.15
N ASP A 65 -13.45 8.87 13.10
CA ASP A 65 -13.34 8.27 11.77
C ASP A 65 -12.24 7.20 11.78
N GLU A 66 -12.53 6.06 11.16
CA GLU A 66 -11.53 5.04 10.92
C GLU A 66 -10.56 5.50 9.82
N LEU A 67 -9.28 5.17 10.00
CA LEU A 67 -8.21 5.56 9.09
C LEU A 67 -7.94 4.43 8.10
N PHE A 68 -7.87 4.78 6.81
CA PHE A 68 -7.62 3.82 5.75
C PHE A 68 -6.68 4.38 4.69
N PHE A 69 -5.79 3.53 4.19
CA PHE A 69 -5.07 3.79 2.95
C PHE A 69 -5.26 2.65 1.95
N ASP A 70 -4.93 2.88 0.69
CA ASP A 70 -5.03 1.85 -0.32
C ASP A 70 -3.71 1.05 -0.40
N TYR A 71 -3.68 -0.15 0.18
CA TYR A 71 -2.51 -1.04 0.17
C TYR A 71 -1.93 -1.29 -1.23
N SER A 72 -2.75 -1.27 -2.30
CA SER A 72 -2.25 -1.40 -3.67
C SER A 72 -1.22 -0.32 -4.02
N THR A 73 -1.23 0.84 -3.34
CA THR A 73 -0.25 1.92 -3.56
C THR A 73 1.15 1.57 -3.07
N THR A 74 1.34 0.46 -2.37
CA THR A 74 2.62 0.05 -1.79
C THR A 74 3.05 -1.35 -2.22
N MET A 75 2.48 -1.89 -3.30
CA MET A 75 2.69 -3.29 -3.71
C MET A 75 3.08 -3.37 -5.20
N LEU A 76 4.14 -4.12 -5.53
CA LEU A 76 4.62 -4.31 -6.92
C LEU A 76 5.43 -5.61 -7.16
N GLU A 77 5.26 -6.66 -6.37
CA GLU A 77 6.05 -7.92 -6.52
C GLU A 77 5.23 -9.20 -6.71
N LYS A 78 3.90 -9.08 -6.87
CA LYS A 78 2.95 -10.12 -7.26
C LYS A 78 3.01 -11.35 -6.35
N HIS A 79 3.24 -11.11 -5.07
CA HIS A 79 3.40 -12.16 -4.07
C HIS A 79 2.08 -12.57 -3.43
N GLU A 80 1.24 -11.60 -3.10
CA GLU A 80 -0.02 -11.86 -2.38
C GLU A 80 -1.13 -10.93 -2.83
N THR A 81 -2.35 -11.44 -2.71
CA THR A 81 -3.58 -10.66 -2.93
C THR A 81 -4.47 -10.80 -1.72
N MET A 82 -5.32 -9.81 -1.45
CA MET A 82 -6.24 -9.85 -0.32
C MET A 82 -7.69 -9.69 -0.79
N LYS A 83 -8.61 -10.46 -0.22
CA LYS A 83 -10.05 -10.21 -0.44
C LYS A 83 -10.43 -8.91 0.28
N CYS A 84 -10.95 -7.94 -0.46
CA CYS A 84 -11.31 -6.64 0.08
C CYS A 84 -12.72 -6.68 0.70
N ALA A 85 -12.82 -6.19 1.93
CA ALA A 85 -14.07 -6.06 2.67
C ALA A 85 -14.35 -4.61 3.11
N CYS A 86 -13.77 -3.61 2.44
CA CYS A 86 -13.85 -2.19 2.86
C CYS A 86 -15.26 -1.57 2.75
N ARG A 87 -16.19 -2.22 2.05
CA ARG A 87 -17.59 -1.78 1.85
C ARG A 87 -17.77 -0.41 1.18
N SER A 88 -16.70 0.19 0.65
CA SER A 88 -16.80 1.36 -0.21
C SER A 88 -17.71 1.06 -1.42
N PRO A 89 -18.52 2.02 -1.90
CA PRO A 89 -19.24 1.89 -3.16
C PRO A 89 -18.34 1.58 -4.36
N GLU A 90 -17.07 1.97 -4.29
CA GLU A 90 -16.04 1.72 -5.30
C GLU A 90 -15.14 0.52 -4.94
N CYS A 91 -15.62 -0.39 -4.08
CA CYS A 91 -14.86 -1.57 -3.68
C CYS A 91 -14.47 -2.43 -4.89
N ARG A 92 -13.18 -2.71 -5.01
CA ARG A 92 -12.60 -3.55 -6.08
C ARG A 92 -12.75 -5.05 -5.83
N GLY A 93 -13.15 -5.45 -4.62
CA GLY A 93 -13.31 -6.86 -4.21
C GLY A 93 -12.00 -7.61 -3.94
N ILE A 94 -10.91 -7.22 -4.60
CA ILE A 94 -9.55 -7.75 -4.37
C ILE A 94 -8.58 -6.57 -4.30
N VAL A 95 -7.65 -6.62 -3.35
CA VAL A 95 -6.44 -5.80 -3.33
C VAL A 95 -5.33 -6.61 -3.95
N ASP A 96 -4.66 -5.99 -4.91
CA ASP A 96 -3.58 -6.53 -5.70
C ASP A 96 -2.59 -5.40 -5.99
N ASP A 97 -1.51 -5.69 -6.69
CA ASP A 97 -0.40 -4.77 -6.94
C ASP A 97 -0.81 -3.50 -7.69
N PHE A 98 -0.01 -2.45 -7.53
CA PHE A 98 -0.26 -1.15 -8.13
C PHE A 98 -0.40 -1.23 -9.65
N ASP A 99 0.34 -2.11 -10.32
CA ASP A 99 0.32 -2.26 -11.77
C ASP A 99 -0.93 -2.98 -12.30
N THR A 100 -1.74 -3.57 -11.42
CA THR A 100 -3.02 -4.20 -11.77
C THR A 100 -4.20 -3.22 -11.73
N LEU A 101 -4.00 -2.07 -11.09
CA LEU A 101 -5.05 -1.05 -10.95
C LEU A 101 -5.48 -0.47 -12.30
N PRO A 102 -6.76 -0.08 -12.45
CA PRO A 102 -7.22 0.64 -13.64
C PRO A 102 -6.36 1.88 -13.95
N ASN A 103 -6.09 2.11 -15.23
CA ASN A 103 -5.20 3.20 -15.69
C ASN A 103 -5.53 4.56 -15.08
N ASP A 104 -6.81 4.92 -15.04
CA ASP A 104 -7.23 6.22 -14.53
C ASP A 104 -7.05 6.34 -13.02
N LEU A 105 -7.22 5.23 -12.28
CA LEU A 105 -6.96 5.19 -10.84
C LEU A 105 -5.47 5.33 -10.54
N ARG A 106 -4.61 4.66 -11.30
CA ARG A 106 -3.14 4.80 -11.18
C ARG A 106 -2.71 6.24 -11.39
N ARG A 107 -3.18 6.88 -12.47
CA ARG A 107 -2.88 8.28 -12.76
C ARG A 107 -3.32 9.18 -11.61
N ARG A 108 -4.55 9.00 -11.11
CA ARG A 108 -5.06 9.75 -9.96
C ARG A 108 -4.16 9.60 -8.72
N TYR A 109 -3.76 8.38 -8.37
CA TYR A 109 -2.89 8.15 -7.20
C TYR A 109 -1.49 8.73 -7.39
N ILE A 110 -0.93 8.69 -8.61
CA ILE A 110 0.34 9.34 -8.95
C ILE A 110 0.22 10.86 -8.79
N ASP A 111 -0.82 11.47 -9.36
CA ASP A 111 -1.06 12.92 -9.29
C ASP A 111 -1.30 13.41 -7.85
N MET A 112 -1.87 12.54 -7.01
CA MET A 112 -2.04 12.80 -5.57
C MET A 112 -0.74 12.65 -4.77
N GLY A 113 0.34 12.12 -5.35
CA GLY A 113 1.63 11.93 -4.69
C GLY A 113 1.65 10.82 -3.63
N ILE A 114 0.73 9.85 -3.75
CA ILE A 114 0.51 8.77 -2.77
C ILE A 114 1.06 7.42 -3.23
N VAL A 115 2.05 7.45 -4.12
CA VAL A 115 2.70 6.26 -4.67
C VAL A 115 4.20 6.39 -4.42
N PRO A 116 4.83 5.44 -3.71
CA PRO A 116 6.27 5.45 -3.48
C PRO A 116 7.08 5.52 -4.77
N VAL A 117 8.19 6.26 -4.74
CA VAL A 117 9.03 6.50 -5.93
C VAL A 117 9.56 5.21 -6.53
N PHE A 118 9.86 4.19 -5.72
CA PHE A 118 10.37 2.92 -6.23
C PHE A 118 9.37 2.23 -7.17
N ILE A 119 8.06 2.36 -6.92
CA ILE A 119 7.03 1.80 -7.77
C ILE A 119 7.02 2.52 -9.12
N LEU A 120 7.09 3.86 -9.08
CA LEU A 120 7.14 4.68 -10.30
C LEU A 120 8.35 4.34 -11.16
N HIS A 121 9.52 4.15 -10.54
CA HIS A 121 10.74 3.76 -11.24
C HIS A 121 10.64 2.36 -11.83
N ALA A 122 10.23 1.37 -11.04
CA ALA A 122 10.12 -0.02 -11.48
C ALA A 122 9.14 -0.19 -12.65
N MET A 123 8.01 0.53 -12.63
CA MET A 123 7.05 0.54 -13.74
C MET A 123 7.61 1.21 -15.01
N ALA A 124 8.42 2.26 -14.87
CA ALA A 124 9.04 2.93 -16.01
C ALA A 124 10.13 2.08 -16.67
N GLU A 125 10.83 1.24 -15.89
CA GLU A 125 11.89 0.35 -16.36
C GLU A 125 11.37 -0.97 -16.98
N GLY A 126 10.06 -1.24 -16.91
CA GLY A 126 9.45 -2.46 -17.46
C GLY A 126 9.64 -3.70 -16.60
N ASN A 127 9.97 -3.53 -15.31
CA ASN A 127 10.17 -4.62 -14.34
C ASN A 127 8.88 -4.95 -13.56
N GLY A 128 7.70 -4.65 -14.13
CA GLY A 128 6.39 -4.95 -13.56
C GLY A 128 5.88 -6.31 -14.00
#